data_AF-A0A7W9BUF2-F1
#
_entry.id   AF-A0A7W9BUF2-F1
#
_cell.length_a   1.000
_cell.length_b   1.000
_cell.length_c   1.000
_cell.angle_alpha   90.00
_cell.angle_beta   90.00
_cell.angle_gamma   90.00
#
_symmetry.space_group_name_H-M   'P 1'
#
loop_
_entity.id
_entity.type
_entity.pdbx_description
1 polymer ?
#
loop_
_entity_poly.entity_id
_entity_poly.type
_entity_poly.pdbx_seq_one_letter_code
_entity_poly.pdbx_strand_id
1 'polypeptide(L)' 'MIAIGCLALLVLPLTGLACGGWIAGPDGAIWGAAIGFGLALGVCGFSAYALRVIGRRP' A
#
# COMPACT_ATOMS: atom_id res chain seq x y z
N MET A 1 13.74 -3.15 7.67
CA MET A 1 12.74 -3.88 6.85
C MET A 1 11.30 -3.54 7.23
N ILE A 2 10.95 -3.48 8.52
CA ILE A 2 9.60 -3.12 8.99
C ILE A 2 9.18 -1.67 8.66
N ALA A 3 10.11 -0.71 8.73
CA ALA A 3 9.77 0.71 8.53
C ALA A 3 9.29 1.05 7.10
N ILE A 4 9.84 0.41 6.07
CA ILE A 4 9.51 0.73 4.66
C ILE A 4 8.11 0.24 4.29
N GLY A 5 7.72 -0.97 4.73
CA GLY A 5 6.37 -1.49 4.51
C GLY A 5 5.31 -0.66 5.26
N CYS A 6 5.62 -0.24 6.49
CA CYS A 6 4.72 0.61 7.28
C CYS A 6 4.59 2.03 6.67
N LEU A 7 5.68 2.61 6.15
CA LEU A 7 5.60 3.87 5.40
C LEU A 7 4.77 3.71 4.11
N ALA A 8 4.92 2.59 3.39
CA ALA A 8 4.12 2.33 2.19
C ALA A 8 2.62 2.20 2.51
N LEU A 9 2.26 1.61 3.65
CA LEU A 9 0.89 1.54 4.19
C LEU A 9 0.29 2.90 4.54
N LEU A 10 1.11 3.93 4.76
CA LEU A 10 0.63 5.28 5.01
C LEU A 10 0.61 6.11 3.72
N VAL A 11 1.71 6.10 2.97
CA VAL A 11 1.93 6.99 1.83
C VAL A 11 1.03 6.64 0.66
N LEU A 12 0.97 5.37 0.22
CA LEU A 12 0.14 4.97 -0.93
C LEU A 12 -1.36 5.30 -0.77
N PRO A 13 -2.01 5.01 0.37
CA PRO A 13 -3.40 5.40 0.56
C PRO A 13 -3.59 6.91 0.68
N LEU A 14 -2.63 7.65 1.26
CA LEU A 14 -2.68 9.13 1.28
C LEU A 14 -2.56 9.73 -0.11
N THR A 15 -1.66 9.24 -0.97
CA THR A 15 -1.59 9.68 -2.37
C THR A 15 -2.80 9.24 -3.17
N GLY A 16 -3.31 8.03 -2.92
CA GLY A 16 -4.54 7.52 -3.54
C GLY A 16 -5.77 8.37 -3.18
N LEU A 17 -5.90 8.76 -1.92
CA LEU A 17 -6.96 9.65 -1.44
C LEU A 17 -6.86 11.04 -2.08
N ALA A 18 -5.66 11.64 -2.11
CA ALA A 18 -5.45 12.96 -2.68
C ALA A 18 -5.71 12.99 -4.19
N CYS A 19 -5.13 12.05 -4.95
CA CYS A 19 -5.34 11.94 -6.39
C CYS A 19 -6.79 11.57 -6.74
N GLY A 20 -7.38 10.64 -6.00
CA GLY A 20 -8.78 10.25 -6.17
C GLY A 20 -9.74 11.41 -5.91
N GLY A 21 -9.49 12.17 -4.85
CA GLY A 21 -10.26 13.36 -4.49
C GLY A 21 -10.18 14.47 -5.54
N TRP A 22 -9.02 14.63 -6.17
CA TRP A 22 -8.83 15.60 -7.25
C TRP A 22 -9.56 15.23 -8.55
N ILE A 23 -9.64 13.94 -8.88
CA ILE A 23 -10.18 13.49 -10.16
C ILE A 23 -11.71 13.34 -10.12
N ALA A 24 -12.24 12.74 -9.05
CA ALA A 24 -13.66 12.36 -8.97
C ALA A 24 -14.35 12.82 -7.68
N GLY A 25 -13.76 13.81 -6.99
CA GLY A 25 -14.35 14.39 -5.79
C GLY A 25 -14.42 13.38 -4.62
N PRO A 26 -15.42 13.49 -3.72
CA PRO A 26 -15.51 12.67 -2.52
C PRO A 26 -15.52 11.16 -2.80
N ASP A 27 -16.27 10.72 -3.80
CA ASP A 27 -16.33 9.31 -4.19
C ASP A 27 -14.99 8.83 -4.74
N GLY A 28 -14.32 9.67 -5.55
CA GLY A 28 -12.98 9.43 -6.04
C GLY A 28 -11.95 9.27 -4.92
N ALA A 29 -12.05 10.06 -3.86
CA ALA A 29 -11.16 9.97 -2.70
C ALA A 29 -11.32 8.63 -1.96
N ILE A 30 -12.57 8.16 -1.79
CA ILE A 30 -12.85 6.88 -1.12
C ILE A 30 -12.29 5.72 -1.94
N TRP A 31 -12.57 5.69 -3.24
CA TRP A 31 -12.07 4.62 -4.13
C TRP A 31 -10.54 4.69 -4.30
N GLY A 32 -9.97 5.88 -4.41
CA GLY A 32 -8.53 6.08 -4.48
C GLY A 32 -7.80 5.63 -3.23
N ALA A 33 -8.35 5.92 -2.04
CA ALA A 33 -7.82 5.44 -0.76
C ALA A 33 -7.90 3.91 -0.63
N ALA A 34 -9.04 3.32 -1.03
CA ALA A 34 -9.23 1.87 -0.98
C ALA A 34 -8.24 1.12 -1.88
N ILE A 35 -8.02 1.61 -3.12
CA ILE A 35 -7.06 1.03 -4.05
C ILE A 35 -5.63 1.22 -3.54
N GLY A 36 -5.29 2.42 -3.05
CA GLY A 36 -3.97 2.71 -2.48
C GLY A 36 -3.66 1.83 -1.25
N PHE A 37 -4.64 1.60 -0.38
CA PHE A 37 -4.52 0.71 0.77
C PHE A 37 -4.36 -0.77 0.34
N GLY A 38 -5.13 -1.22 -0.65
CA GLY A 38 -5.01 -2.57 -1.20
C GLY A 38 -3.63 -2.85 -1.81
N LEU A 39 -3.08 -1.89 -2.56
CA LEU A 39 -1.71 -1.97 -3.09
C LEU A 39 -0.67 -2.04 -1.97
N ALA A 40 -0.81 -1.20 -0.94
CA ALA A 40 0.12 -1.21 0.18
C ALA A 40 0.12 -2.53 0.97
N LEU A 41 -1.07 -3.11 1.18
CA LEU A 41 -1.20 -4.46 1.75
C LEU A 41 -0.55 -5.53 0.87
N GLY A 42 -0.72 -5.44 -0.45
CA GLY A 42 -0.07 -6.33 -1.41
C GLY A 42 1.46 -6.25 -1.33
N VAL A 43 2.03 -5.05 -1.28
CA VAL A 43 3.48 -4.85 -1.14
C VAL A 43 4.00 -5.36 0.21
N CYS A 44 3.26 -5.13 1.30
CA CYS A 44 3.62 -5.63 2.62
C CYS A 44 3.59 -7.16 2.69
N GLY A 45 2.51 -7.77 2.17
CA GLY A 45 2.37 -9.22 2.09
C GLY A 45 3.43 -9.87 1.21
N PHE A 46 3.73 -9.27 0.04
CA PHE A 46 4.77 -9.74 -0.85
C PHE A 46 6.16 -9.65 -0.21
N SER A 47 6.45 -8.55 0.49
CA SER A 47 7.73 -8.37 1.19
C SER A 47 7.92 -9.40 2.31
N ALA A 48 6.86 -9.66 3.09
CA ALA A 48 6.87 -10.70 4.12
C ALA A 48 7.04 -12.10 3.51
N TYR A 49 6.37 -12.38 2.37
CA TYR A 49 6.53 -13.64 1.65
C TYR A 49 7.93 -13.83 1.10
N ALA A 50 8.51 -12.80 0.48
CA ALA A 50 9.87 -12.80 -0.05
C ALA A 50 10.90 -13.05 1.07
N LEU A 51 10.74 -12.40 2.22
CA LEU A 51 11.56 -12.66 3.41
C LEU A 51 11.43 -14.11 3.89
N ARG A 52 10.22 -14.67 3.90
CA ARG A 52 9.98 -16.07 4.28
C ARG A 52 10.53 -17.07 3.26
N VAL A 53 10.65 -16.69 1.99
CA VAL A 53 11.28 -17.51 0.94
C VAL A 53 12.80 -17.45 1.05
N ILE A 54 13.36 -16.24 1.23
CA ILE A 54 14.80 -16.03 1.34
C ILE A 54 15.35 -16.64 2.65
N GLY A 55 14.65 -16.44 3.77
CA GLY A 55 15.03 -17.01 5.07
C GLY A 55 14.87 -18.53 5.18
N ARG A 56 14.30 -19.20 4.16
CA ARG A 56 14.26 -20.66 4.04
C ARG A 56 15.42 -21.24 3.24
N ARG A 57 16.36 -20.42 2.75
CA ARG A 57 17.60 -20.87 2.12
C ARG A 57 18.64 -21.09 3.24
N PRO A 58 19.10 -22.34 3.49
CA PRO A 58 20.08 -22.66 4.54
C PRO A 58 21.46 -22.08 4.23
#